data_AF-A0A0J7MPJ8-F1
#
_entry.id   AF-A0A0J7MPJ8-F1
#
_cell.length_a   1.000
_cell.length_b   1.000
_cell.length_c   1.000
_cell.angle_alpha   90.00
_cell.angle_beta   90.00
_cell.angle_gamma   90.00
#
_symmetry.space_group_name_H-M   'P 1'
#
loop_
_entity.id
_entity.type
_entity.pdbx_description
1 polymer ?
#
loop_
_entity_poly.entity_id
_entity_poly.type
_entity_poly.pdbx_seq_one_letter_code
_entity_poly.pdbx_strand_id
1 'polypeptide(L)'
;MPQGKSVWEIGTDKDSRKKFRDDLKKRSEQKDPKKGFTGSLGYDPRETAFCFVTPQKFSNQPDEIQKSPYKDQWQEIKIYDADDLRSWLNKCPKTELWLAGEIGALPKEKIERLQDFYNTYAAISPATNKDERKILPPALLLAGREKYIKSFQDWLAKERSCKPYRLEAETAKEAAAFVYAALYLSDSFPLALSSLIMHSKEATEALSSKDSTANKNLLLILTSPDIDESLCQTLTNKGWKVVWAVDQRNSVNDTNHRLILPWRKDLEEGLKTAFPLQTAADYRWASITAAKAGRSINRLLSLLLKSQTKKQEEEKLTALLPAILAGGWVASHENGWANPDSEDREVIVQLSNSRKWIELDRIFNKEATEHRLDGKLIKIGERQGKISFHLRAPQAELTTLTGIFTEADG
;
A
#
# COMPACT_ATOMS: atom_id res chain seq x y z
N MET A 1 -15.88 15.55 31.77
CA MET A 1 -14.70 15.10 32.53
C MET A 1 -14.88 15.47 34.00
N PRO A 2 -14.38 14.68 34.96
CA PRO A 2 -14.33 15.09 36.37
C PRO A 2 -13.49 16.36 36.54
N GLN A 3 -13.80 17.15 37.57
CA GLN A 3 -12.97 18.31 37.94
C GLN A 3 -11.91 17.86 38.95
N GLY A 4 -10.69 18.37 38.84
CA GLY A 4 -9.60 18.04 39.77
C GLY A 4 -8.87 16.74 39.43
N LYS A 5 -8.34 16.06 40.46
CA LYS A 5 -7.56 14.83 40.29
C LYS A 5 -8.50 13.69 39.92
N SER A 6 -8.06 12.81 39.02
CA SER A 6 -8.84 11.63 38.64
C SER A 6 -7.95 10.43 38.39
N VAL A 7 -8.42 9.25 38.80
CA VAL A 7 -7.83 7.94 38.49
C VAL A 7 -8.74 7.23 37.52
N TRP A 8 -8.16 6.65 36.47
CA TRP A 8 -8.88 6.03 35.37
C TRP A 8 -8.58 4.54 35.30
N GLU A 9 -9.65 3.73 35.27
CA GLU A 9 -9.61 2.30 35.03
C GLU A 9 -10.38 1.97 33.76
N ILE A 10 -9.79 1.15 32.89
CA ILE A 10 -10.43 0.71 31.65
C ILE A 10 -10.65 -0.80 31.71
N GLY A 11 -11.91 -1.23 31.64
CA GLY A 11 -12.30 -2.64 31.67
C GLY A 11 -12.96 -3.09 30.37
N THR A 12 -12.40 -4.11 29.72
CA THR A 12 -12.96 -4.71 28.48
C THR A 12 -13.73 -6.01 28.75
N ASP A 13 -13.90 -6.38 30.02
CA ASP A 13 -14.60 -7.60 30.44
C ASP A 13 -16.07 -7.63 29.98
N LYS A 14 -16.56 -8.84 29.68
CA LYS A 14 -17.99 -9.05 29.35
C LYS A 14 -18.90 -8.67 30.52
N ASP A 15 -18.47 -8.93 31.75
CA ASP A 15 -19.16 -8.52 32.97
C ASP A 15 -18.54 -7.22 33.52
N SER A 16 -18.95 -6.10 32.92
CA SER A 16 -18.47 -4.78 33.28
C SER A 16 -18.83 -4.37 34.72
N ARG A 17 -19.93 -4.90 35.28
CA ARG A 17 -20.35 -4.60 36.66
C ARG A 17 -19.45 -5.25 37.68
N LYS A 18 -19.13 -6.54 37.49
CA LYS A 18 -18.16 -7.24 38.33
C LYS A 18 -16.81 -6.52 38.27
N LYS A 19 -16.35 -6.20 37.06
CA LYS A 19 -15.07 -5.51 36.84
C LYS A 19 -15.02 -4.14 37.52
N PHE A 20 -16.07 -3.33 37.40
CA PHE A 20 -16.21 -2.06 38.11
C PHE A 20 -16.07 -2.23 39.63
N ARG A 21 -16.78 -3.20 40.22
CA ARG A 21 -16.74 -3.45 41.67
C ARG A 21 -15.36 -3.90 42.12
N ASP A 22 -14.72 -4.81 41.37
CA ASP A 22 -13.39 -5.34 41.67
C ASP A 22 -12.33 -4.24 41.60
N ASP A 23 -12.36 -3.40 40.55
CA ASP A 23 -11.41 -2.29 40.38
C ASP A 23 -11.64 -1.19 41.42
N LEU A 24 -12.89 -0.82 41.70
CA LEU A 24 -13.21 0.14 42.74
C LEU A 24 -12.75 -0.36 44.11
N LYS A 25 -13.03 -1.63 44.44
CA LYS A 25 -12.56 -2.26 45.68
C LYS A 25 -11.04 -2.22 45.77
N LYS A 26 -10.35 -2.68 44.73
CA LYS A 26 -8.88 -2.71 44.67
C LYS A 26 -8.28 -1.34 44.94
N ARG A 27 -8.82 -0.28 44.32
CA ARG A 27 -8.32 1.09 44.48
C ARG A 27 -8.72 1.74 45.81
N SER A 28 -9.78 1.28 46.44
CA SER A 28 -10.24 1.77 47.75
C SER A 28 -9.53 1.08 48.92
N GLU A 29 -9.12 -0.17 48.76
CA GLU A 29 -8.51 -0.98 49.82
C GLU A 29 -6.98 -1.03 49.79
N GLN A 30 -6.34 -0.65 48.68
CA GLN A 30 -4.88 -0.56 48.60
C GLN A 30 -4.34 0.59 49.47
N LYS A 31 -3.58 0.25 50.52
CA LYS A 31 -2.87 1.19 51.40
C LYS A 31 -1.39 1.32 50.99
N ASP A 32 -0.84 2.53 51.01
CA ASP A 32 0.61 2.75 50.99
C ASP A 32 1.18 2.54 52.40
N PRO A 33 2.05 1.53 52.62
CA PRO A 33 2.61 1.24 53.94
C PRO A 33 3.49 2.36 54.51
N LYS A 34 3.93 3.36 53.72
CA LYS A 34 4.79 4.47 54.18
C LYS A 34 4.05 5.79 54.44
N LYS A 35 2.79 5.95 54.01
CA LYS A 35 2.09 7.26 54.03
C LYS A 35 0.66 7.23 54.59
N GLY A 36 0.15 6.11 55.09
CA GLY A 36 -1.23 6.02 55.61
C GLY A 36 -2.25 5.80 54.49
N PHE A 37 -3.48 6.32 54.62
CA PHE A 37 -4.57 6.15 53.63
C PHE A 37 -4.33 7.02 52.37
N THR A 38 -3.19 6.83 51.72
CA THR A 38 -2.96 7.26 50.35
C THR A 38 -3.18 6.03 49.48
N GLY A 39 -4.07 6.12 48.48
CA GLY A 39 -4.31 5.01 47.55
C GLY A 39 -3.01 4.56 46.87
N SER A 40 -3.05 3.43 46.13
CA SER A 40 -1.86 2.73 45.60
C SER A 40 -0.90 3.56 44.70
N LEU A 41 -1.25 4.80 44.35
CA LEU A 41 -0.45 5.72 43.52
C LEU A 41 -0.14 7.04 44.25
N GLY A 42 -0.35 7.11 45.57
CA GLY A 42 -0.03 8.30 46.38
C GLY A 42 -1.06 9.43 46.33
N TYR A 43 -2.32 9.13 45.96
CA TYR A 43 -3.43 10.10 45.95
C TYR A 43 -4.34 9.94 47.17
N ASP A 44 -5.01 11.02 47.57
CA ASP A 44 -6.12 10.99 48.53
C ASP A 44 -7.45 10.74 47.78
N PRO A 45 -8.12 9.59 48.01
CA PRO A 45 -9.42 9.30 47.40
C PRO A 45 -10.46 10.40 47.63
N ARG A 46 -10.43 11.09 48.79
CA ARG A 46 -11.40 12.15 49.12
C ARG A 46 -11.26 13.42 48.27
N GLU A 47 -10.11 13.60 47.63
CA GLU A 47 -9.82 14.69 46.69
C GLU A 47 -9.68 14.21 45.23
N THR A 48 -10.05 12.95 44.96
CA THR A 48 -9.82 12.32 43.66
C THR A 48 -11.10 11.67 43.15
N ALA A 49 -11.40 11.85 41.86
CA ALA A 49 -12.47 11.12 41.19
C ALA A 49 -12.01 9.74 40.72
N PHE A 50 -12.79 8.69 40.99
CA PHE A 50 -12.62 7.37 40.36
C PHE A 50 -13.44 7.30 39.08
N CYS A 51 -12.78 7.12 37.94
CA CYS A 51 -13.41 7.00 36.62
C CYS A 51 -13.23 5.58 36.10
N PHE A 52 -14.34 4.85 35.97
CA PHE A 52 -14.36 3.54 35.31
C PHE A 52 -14.85 3.70 33.88
N VAL A 53 -14.11 3.17 32.91
CA VAL A 53 -14.44 3.21 31.49
C VAL A 53 -14.63 1.80 30.95
N THR A 54 -15.69 1.57 30.20
CA THR A 54 -15.94 0.29 29.56
C THR A 54 -16.51 0.45 28.15
N PRO A 55 -16.10 -0.38 27.16
CA PRO A 55 -16.74 -0.40 25.85
C PRO A 55 -18.09 -1.15 25.86
N GLN A 56 -18.51 -1.70 27.00
CA GLN A 56 -19.81 -2.35 27.16
C GLN A 56 -20.86 -1.34 27.60
N LYS A 57 -22.14 -1.59 27.27
CA LYS A 57 -23.24 -0.79 27.80
C LYS A 57 -23.38 -1.03 29.30
N PHE A 58 -23.56 0.03 30.08
CA PHE A 58 -23.65 -0.05 31.53
C PHE A 58 -24.95 0.60 32.01
N SER A 59 -26.02 -0.18 32.08
CA SER A 59 -27.32 0.30 32.54
C SER A 59 -27.38 0.47 34.06
N ASN A 60 -28.13 1.48 34.52
CA ASN A 60 -28.38 1.82 35.93
C ASN A 60 -27.11 2.16 36.72
N GLN A 61 -26.21 2.95 36.11
CA GLN A 61 -24.97 3.42 36.77
C GLN A 61 -25.22 4.04 38.15
N PRO A 62 -26.23 4.91 38.37
CA PRO A 62 -26.46 5.52 39.69
C PRO A 62 -26.73 4.48 40.78
N ASP A 63 -27.53 3.44 40.49
CA ASP A 63 -27.86 2.39 41.45
C ASP A 63 -26.63 1.56 41.83
N GLU A 64 -25.77 1.23 40.86
CA GLU A 64 -24.54 0.48 41.12
C GLU A 64 -23.55 1.27 41.97
N ILE A 65 -23.44 2.58 41.74
CA ILE A 65 -22.61 3.47 42.58
C ILE A 65 -23.20 3.58 43.98
N GLN A 66 -24.52 3.77 44.12
CA GLN A 66 -25.17 3.90 45.43
C GLN A 66 -25.08 2.63 46.29
N LYS A 67 -25.07 1.45 45.67
CA LYS A 67 -24.89 0.15 46.35
C LYS A 67 -23.45 -0.13 46.76
N SER A 68 -22.48 0.64 46.26
CA SER A 68 -21.06 0.42 46.57
C SER A 68 -20.75 0.79 48.03
N PRO A 69 -20.07 -0.07 48.79
CA PRO A 69 -19.62 0.26 50.14
C PRO A 69 -18.50 1.33 50.15
N TYR A 70 -17.93 1.67 48.99
CA TYR A 70 -16.85 2.65 48.85
C TYR A 70 -17.32 4.02 48.33
N LYS A 71 -18.64 4.23 48.15
CA LYS A 71 -19.17 5.44 47.49
C LYS A 71 -18.72 6.74 48.16
N ASP A 72 -18.64 6.75 49.49
CA ASP A 72 -18.29 7.93 50.29
C ASP A 72 -16.77 8.04 50.57
N GLN A 73 -15.96 7.12 50.03
CA GLN A 73 -14.50 7.16 50.15
C GLN A 73 -13.85 8.04 49.08
N TRP A 74 -14.51 8.21 47.94
CA TRP A 74 -14.01 8.97 46.80
C TRP A 74 -14.70 10.33 46.72
N GLN A 75 -14.00 11.33 46.18
CA GLN A 75 -14.61 12.64 45.89
C GLN A 75 -15.80 12.47 44.92
N GLU A 76 -15.62 11.62 43.92
CA GLU A 76 -16.61 11.31 42.90
C GLU A 76 -16.35 9.92 42.32
N ILE A 77 -17.42 9.21 41.95
CA ILE A 77 -17.34 7.97 41.16
C ILE A 77 -18.10 8.20 39.86
N LYS A 78 -17.43 8.03 38.73
CA LYS A 78 -18.01 8.12 37.39
C LYS A 78 -17.82 6.82 36.62
N ILE A 79 -18.85 6.45 35.86
CA ILE A 79 -18.82 5.33 34.92
C ILE A 79 -19.03 5.91 33.53
N TYR A 80 -18.14 5.60 32.59
CA TYR A 80 -18.24 5.95 31.19
C TYR A 80 -18.40 4.68 30.37
N ASP A 81 -19.50 4.57 29.63
CA ASP A 81 -19.86 3.33 28.94
C ASP A 81 -19.80 3.45 27.41
N ALA A 82 -20.29 2.43 26.70
CA ALA A 82 -20.32 2.40 25.25
C ALA A 82 -21.02 3.62 24.62
N ASP A 83 -22.11 4.12 25.22
CA ASP A 83 -22.89 5.24 24.67
C ASP A 83 -22.11 6.56 24.86
N ASP A 84 -21.41 6.73 26.00
CA ASP A 84 -20.51 7.85 26.23
C ASP A 84 -19.34 7.87 25.25
N LEU A 85 -18.65 6.73 25.10
CA LEU A 85 -17.51 6.58 24.19
C LEU A 85 -17.93 6.86 22.74
N ARG A 86 -19.08 6.33 22.30
CA ARG A 86 -19.63 6.61 20.96
C ARG A 86 -19.91 8.10 20.78
N SER A 87 -20.52 8.75 21.77
CA SER A 87 -20.78 10.18 21.74
C SER A 87 -19.50 11.00 21.62
N TRP A 88 -18.43 10.60 22.32
CA TRP A 88 -17.12 11.25 22.21
C TRP A 88 -16.45 11.01 20.85
N LEU A 89 -16.49 9.78 20.32
CA LEU A 89 -15.95 9.46 18.99
C LEU A 89 -16.65 10.25 17.89
N ASN A 90 -17.98 10.37 17.94
CA ASN A 90 -18.76 11.18 16.99
C ASN A 90 -18.33 12.66 16.97
N LYS A 91 -17.79 13.17 18.09
CA LYS A 91 -17.26 14.54 18.20
C LYS A 91 -15.80 14.66 17.78
N CYS A 92 -15.08 13.54 17.68
CA CYS A 92 -13.66 13.46 17.39
C CYS A 92 -13.39 12.53 16.19
N PRO A 93 -13.69 12.95 14.95
CA PRO A 93 -13.63 12.09 13.77
C PRO A 93 -12.25 11.53 13.46
N LYS A 94 -11.20 12.28 13.80
CA LYS A 94 -9.81 11.80 13.69
C LYS A 94 -9.58 10.58 14.59
N THR A 95 -10.08 10.63 15.82
CA THR A 95 -9.97 9.53 16.80
C THR A 95 -10.88 8.37 16.43
N GLU A 96 -12.10 8.64 15.95
CA GLU A 96 -13.00 7.61 15.41
C GLU A 96 -12.34 6.85 14.27
N LEU A 97 -11.77 7.57 13.29
CA LEU A 97 -11.08 6.97 12.18
C LEU A 97 -9.83 6.20 12.63
N TRP A 98 -9.05 6.76 13.56
CA TRP A 98 -7.92 6.07 14.19
C TRP A 98 -8.34 4.86 15.03
N LEU A 99 -9.54 4.80 15.58
CA LEU A 99 -9.99 3.59 16.26
C LEU A 99 -10.46 2.54 15.23
N ALA A 100 -11.23 2.96 14.23
CA ALA A 100 -11.87 2.09 13.24
C ALA A 100 -10.86 1.18 12.51
N GLY A 101 -9.73 1.70 12.07
CA GLY A 101 -8.67 0.89 11.47
C GLY A 101 -7.85 0.06 12.47
N GLU A 102 -7.68 0.45 13.74
CA GLU A 102 -7.02 -0.41 14.74
C GLU A 102 -7.85 -1.66 15.02
N ILE A 103 -9.18 -1.51 15.06
CA ILE A 103 -10.12 -2.61 15.29
C ILE A 103 -10.54 -3.32 13.99
N GLY A 104 -10.02 -2.90 12.82
CA GLY A 104 -10.34 -3.50 11.52
C GLY A 104 -11.78 -3.27 11.02
N ALA A 105 -12.45 -2.23 11.50
CA ALA A 105 -13.82 -1.85 11.08
C ALA A 105 -13.86 -1.10 9.73
N LEU A 106 -12.73 -0.70 9.17
CA LEU A 106 -12.66 -0.09 7.83
C LEU A 106 -12.65 -1.17 6.74
N PRO A 107 -13.55 -1.11 5.74
CA PRO A 107 -13.50 -2.00 4.58
C PRO A 107 -12.30 -1.63 3.71
N LYS A 108 -11.16 -2.32 3.90
CA LYS A 108 -9.87 -1.97 3.30
C LYS A 108 -9.91 -1.89 1.77
N GLU A 109 -10.78 -2.65 1.10
CA GLU A 109 -10.93 -2.59 -0.36
C GLU A 109 -11.56 -1.28 -0.84
N LYS A 110 -12.24 -0.54 0.05
CA LYS A 110 -12.96 0.70 -0.28
C LYS A 110 -12.33 1.93 0.35
N ILE A 111 -11.91 1.82 1.60
CA ILE A 111 -11.38 2.92 2.42
C ILE A 111 -10.17 2.40 3.21
N GLU A 112 -9.07 3.13 3.12
CA GLU A 112 -7.82 2.78 3.82
C GLU A 112 -7.20 4.05 4.41
N ARG A 113 -6.50 3.94 5.55
CA ARG A 113 -5.72 5.07 6.05
C ARG A 113 -4.49 5.27 5.18
N LEU A 114 -4.12 6.53 4.98
CA LEU A 114 -2.93 6.87 4.19
C LEU A 114 -1.65 6.21 4.74
N GLN A 115 -1.51 6.14 6.07
CA GLN A 115 -0.36 5.49 6.71
C GLN A 115 -0.35 3.97 6.47
N ASP A 116 -1.50 3.29 6.59
CA ASP A 116 -1.60 1.84 6.38
C ASP A 116 -1.32 1.47 4.93
N PHE A 117 -1.84 2.28 4.00
CA PHE A 117 -1.51 2.18 2.59
C PHE A 117 -0.02 2.33 2.36
N TYR A 118 0.62 3.38 2.91
CA TYR A 118 2.05 3.61 2.73
C TYR A 118 2.89 2.44 3.23
N ASN A 119 2.58 1.93 4.43
CA ASN A 119 3.26 0.79 5.04
C ASN A 119 3.18 -0.47 4.18
N THR A 120 2.15 -0.58 3.32
CA THR A 120 1.97 -1.69 2.37
C THR A 120 2.64 -1.39 1.03
N TYR A 121 2.43 -0.20 0.47
CA TYR A 121 3.00 0.24 -0.81
C TYR A 121 4.53 0.28 -0.78
N ALA A 122 5.10 0.84 0.29
CA ALA A 122 6.53 1.01 0.45
C ALA A 122 7.22 -0.24 1.06
N ALA A 123 6.49 -1.33 1.33
CA ALA A 123 7.12 -2.55 1.83
C ALA A 123 8.07 -3.12 0.78
N ILE A 124 9.37 -3.18 1.10
CA ILE A 124 10.43 -3.70 0.22
C ILE A 124 11.02 -5.02 0.72
N SER A 125 10.42 -5.62 1.75
CA SER A 125 10.71 -6.96 2.25
C SER A 125 9.41 -7.66 2.68
N PRO A 126 9.20 -8.95 2.32
CA PRO A 126 8.15 -9.75 2.91
C PRO A 126 8.51 -9.96 4.39
N ALA A 127 7.81 -9.26 5.27
CA ALA A 127 8.04 -9.34 6.70
C ALA A 127 7.34 -10.60 7.24
N THR A 128 8.10 -11.52 7.84
CA THR A 128 7.57 -12.55 8.75
C THR A 128 7.18 -11.96 10.11
N ASN A 129 7.73 -10.79 10.49
CA ASN A 129 7.38 -10.01 11.69
C ASN A 129 7.42 -8.49 11.46
N LYS A 130 6.58 -7.72 12.17
CA LYS A 130 6.45 -6.25 12.00
C LYS A 130 7.76 -5.47 12.17
N ASP A 131 8.67 -5.92 13.03
CA ASP A 131 9.90 -5.19 13.37
C ASP A 131 11.03 -5.33 12.32
N GLU A 132 10.90 -6.25 11.36
CA GLU A 132 11.90 -6.49 10.30
C GLU A 132 11.46 -5.96 8.94
N ARG A 133 10.27 -5.34 8.85
CA ARG A 133 9.74 -4.81 7.59
C ARG A 133 10.58 -3.61 7.15
N LYS A 134 11.46 -3.82 6.18
CA LYS A 134 12.11 -2.71 5.46
C LYS A 134 11.06 -1.98 4.63
N ILE A 135 10.91 -0.69 4.91
CA ILE A 135 10.00 0.22 4.21
C ILE A 135 10.85 1.19 3.38
N LEU A 136 10.44 1.48 2.15
CA LEU A 136 11.05 2.50 1.32
C LEU A 136 11.00 3.84 2.08
N PRO A 137 12.12 4.55 2.26
CA PRO A 137 12.08 5.83 2.95
C PRO A 137 11.28 6.87 2.16
N PRO A 138 10.40 7.66 2.82
CA PRO A 138 9.55 8.64 2.15
C PRO A 138 10.31 9.64 1.27
N ALA A 139 11.54 10.01 1.67
CA ALA A 139 12.39 10.95 0.94
C ALA A 139 12.64 10.51 -0.51
N LEU A 140 12.70 9.20 -0.79
CA LEU A 140 12.95 8.69 -2.14
C LEU A 140 11.78 8.97 -3.09
N LEU A 141 10.55 9.06 -2.58
CA LEU A 141 9.37 9.42 -3.38
C LEU A 141 9.34 10.90 -3.78
N LEU A 142 10.10 11.73 -3.04
CA LEU A 142 10.17 13.17 -3.22
C LEU A 142 11.42 13.61 -4.01
N ALA A 143 12.37 12.72 -4.25
CA ALA A 143 13.63 13.03 -4.90
C ALA A 143 13.43 13.71 -6.27
N GLY A 144 14.00 14.91 -6.45
CA GLY A 144 13.92 15.68 -7.70
C GLY A 144 12.52 16.25 -7.99
N ARG A 145 11.63 16.29 -6.99
CA ARG A 145 10.22 16.73 -7.12
C ARG A 145 9.90 17.95 -6.27
N GLU A 146 10.90 18.78 -5.95
CA GLU A 146 10.80 19.91 -5.02
C GLU A 146 9.70 20.91 -5.43
N LYS A 147 9.54 21.15 -6.73
CA LYS A 147 8.47 22.03 -7.26
C LYS A 147 7.06 21.52 -6.91
N TYR A 148 6.86 20.21 -6.89
CA TYR A 148 5.56 19.59 -6.59
C TYR A 148 5.29 19.55 -5.09
N ILE A 149 6.33 19.37 -4.28
CA ILE A 149 6.25 19.47 -2.82
C ILE A 149 5.78 20.86 -2.45
N LYS A 150 6.43 21.90 -3.00
CA LYS A 150 6.06 23.29 -2.76
C LYS A 150 4.63 23.58 -3.23
N SER A 151 4.27 23.19 -4.45
CA SER A 151 2.89 23.34 -4.97
C SER A 151 1.84 22.68 -4.08
N PHE A 152 2.11 21.47 -3.58
CA PHE A 152 1.21 20.76 -2.69
C PHE A 152 1.11 21.45 -1.33
N GLN A 153 2.23 21.90 -0.75
CA GLN A 153 2.26 22.64 0.51
C GLN A 153 1.53 23.99 0.40
N ASP A 154 1.74 24.74 -0.69
CA ASP A 154 1.06 26.01 -0.96
C ASP A 154 -0.45 25.79 -1.12
N TRP A 155 -0.87 24.68 -1.75
CA TRP A 155 -2.29 24.30 -1.79
C TRP A 155 -2.81 23.89 -0.42
N LEU A 156 -2.04 23.13 0.36
CA LEU A 156 -2.44 22.63 1.67
C LEU A 156 -2.59 23.76 2.70
N ALA A 157 -1.75 24.79 2.61
CA ALA A 157 -1.77 25.96 3.49
C ALA A 157 -3.01 26.84 3.30
N LYS A 158 -3.74 26.70 2.19
CA LYS A 158 -4.99 27.44 1.98
C LYS A 158 -6.04 26.96 2.98
N GLU A 159 -6.64 27.90 3.72
CA GLU A 159 -7.72 27.60 4.67
C GLU A 159 -8.93 26.97 3.97
N ARG A 160 -9.25 27.46 2.77
CA ARG A 160 -10.32 26.93 1.93
C ARG A 160 -9.84 26.79 0.50
N SER A 161 -9.73 25.56 0.02
CA SER A 161 -9.47 25.26 -1.37
C SER A 161 -10.79 25.26 -2.13
N CYS A 162 -10.91 26.10 -3.17
CA CYS A 162 -12.09 26.11 -4.04
C CYS A 162 -12.08 25.00 -5.09
N LYS A 163 -10.96 24.27 -5.23
CA LYS A 163 -10.76 23.19 -6.19
C LYS A 163 -9.96 22.04 -5.57
N PRO A 164 -10.24 20.78 -5.97
CA PRO A 164 -9.44 19.64 -5.55
C PRO A 164 -8.00 19.76 -6.06
N TYR A 165 -7.03 19.21 -5.33
CA TYR A 165 -5.66 19.09 -5.80
C TYR A 165 -5.52 17.86 -6.69
N ARG A 166 -5.57 18.06 -8.00
CA ARG A 166 -5.29 17.00 -8.96
C ARG A 166 -3.79 16.70 -8.97
N LEU A 167 -3.41 15.44 -8.80
CA LEU A 167 -2.02 14.98 -8.82
C LEU A 167 -1.91 13.76 -9.72
N GLU A 168 -1.13 13.87 -10.80
CA GLU A 168 -0.99 12.79 -11.78
C GLU A 168 0.38 12.11 -11.64
N ALA A 169 0.41 10.80 -11.51
CA ALA A 169 1.66 10.02 -11.40
C ALA A 169 1.61 8.79 -12.31
N GLU A 170 2.70 8.02 -12.40
CA GLU A 170 2.73 6.81 -13.23
C GLU A 170 1.60 5.84 -12.84
N THR A 171 1.23 5.85 -11.55
CA THR A 171 0.02 5.20 -11.03
C THR A 171 -0.66 6.08 -9.98
N ALA A 172 -1.98 5.94 -9.79
CA ALA A 172 -2.70 6.61 -8.71
C ALA A 172 -2.13 6.27 -7.31
N LYS A 173 -1.59 5.05 -7.16
CA LYS A 173 -0.90 4.60 -5.93
C LYS A 173 0.37 5.39 -5.67
N GLU A 174 1.17 5.66 -6.69
CA GLU A 174 2.37 6.51 -6.55
C GLU A 174 1.99 7.94 -6.15
N ALA A 175 0.92 8.51 -6.73
CA ALA A 175 0.43 9.83 -6.33
C ALA A 175 0.02 9.85 -4.84
N ALA A 176 -0.71 8.83 -4.37
CA ALA A 176 -1.05 8.70 -2.96
C ALA A 176 0.21 8.54 -2.06
N ALA A 177 1.20 7.76 -2.49
CA ALA A 177 2.45 7.58 -1.77
C ALA A 177 3.28 8.87 -1.69
N PHE A 178 3.30 9.66 -2.78
CA PHE A 178 3.91 11.00 -2.80
C PHE A 178 3.25 11.93 -1.78
N VAL A 179 1.91 11.95 -1.70
CA VAL A 179 1.18 12.76 -0.72
C VAL A 179 1.56 12.36 0.70
N TYR A 180 1.61 11.07 1.01
CA TYR A 180 2.08 10.61 2.33
C TYR A 180 3.49 11.12 2.62
N ALA A 181 4.42 10.95 1.67
CA ALA A 181 5.81 11.36 1.87
C ALA A 181 5.95 12.88 2.09
N ALA A 182 5.22 13.68 1.32
CA ALA A 182 5.22 15.13 1.44
C ALA A 182 4.66 15.59 2.80
N LEU A 183 3.63 14.92 3.32
CA LEU A 183 3.10 15.19 4.66
C LEU A 183 4.06 14.72 5.75
N TYR A 184 4.63 13.52 5.61
CA TYR A 184 5.50 12.88 6.59
C TYR A 184 6.78 13.67 6.88
N LEU A 185 7.38 14.25 5.83
CA LEU A 185 8.61 15.03 5.94
C LEU A 185 8.37 16.53 6.19
N SER A 186 7.14 16.91 6.51
CA SER A 186 6.75 18.29 6.80
C SER A 186 6.13 18.40 8.19
N ASP A 187 5.91 19.63 8.66
CA ASP A 187 5.19 19.91 9.91
C ASP A 187 3.72 19.43 9.88
N SER A 188 3.22 19.00 8.71
CA SER A 188 1.87 18.45 8.51
C SER A 188 1.78 16.93 8.75
N PHE A 189 2.78 16.29 9.36
CA PHE A 189 2.75 14.85 9.68
C PHE A 189 1.48 14.38 10.43
N PRO A 190 0.92 15.11 11.42
CA PRO A 190 -0.34 14.72 12.06
C PRO A 190 -1.53 14.60 11.09
N LEU A 191 -1.49 15.31 9.95
CA LEU A 191 -2.49 15.16 8.90
C LEU A 191 -2.33 13.82 8.20
N ALA A 192 -1.11 13.34 7.94
CA ALA A 192 -0.87 12.03 7.33
C ALA A 192 -1.53 10.89 8.13
N LEU A 193 -1.47 10.95 9.47
CA LEU A 193 -2.06 9.96 10.38
C LEU A 193 -3.59 9.97 10.38
N SER A 194 -4.19 11.08 9.98
CA SER A 194 -5.65 11.26 9.94
C SER A 194 -6.20 11.33 8.52
N SER A 195 -5.38 11.06 7.50
CA SER A 195 -5.78 11.09 6.10
C SER A 195 -6.34 9.75 5.63
N LEU A 196 -7.29 9.81 4.70
CA LEU A 196 -7.95 8.64 4.12
C LEU A 196 -7.66 8.53 2.63
N ILE A 197 -7.51 7.30 2.17
CA ILE A 197 -7.59 6.94 0.76
C ILE A 197 -8.95 6.31 0.49
N MET A 198 -9.60 6.78 -0.58
CA MET A 198 -10.85 6.25 -1.10
C MET A 198 -10.56 5.50 -2.40
N HIS A 199 -10.66 4.18 -2.35
CA HIS A 199 -10.42 3.28 -3.48
C HIS A 199 -11.70 2.99 -4.29
N SER A 200 -12.88 3.36 -3.78
CA SER A 200 -14.19 3.09 -4.38
C SER A 200 -15.02 4.36 -4.58
N LYS A 201 -15.68 4.45 -5.73
CA LYS A 201 -16.63 5.52 -6.04
C LYS A 201 -17.82 5.48 -5.09
N GLU A 202 -18.38 4.30 -4.84
CA GLU A 202 -19.54 4.10 -3.96
C GLU A 202 -19.26 4.60 -2.55
N ALA A 203 -18.07 4.29 -2.01
CA ALA A 203 -17.65 4.78 -0.70
C ALA A 203 -17.51 6.31 -0.66
N THR A 204 -17.05 6.90 -1.77
CA THR A 204 -16.88 8.34 -1.92
C THR A 204 -18.24 9.05 -2.02
N GLU A 205 -19.19 8.50 -2.77
CA GLU A 205 -20.57 9.00 -2.88
C GLU A 205 -21.31 8.89 -1.55
N ALA A 206 -21.16 7.77 -0.82
CA ALA A 206 -21.74 7.59 0.51
C ALA A 206 -21.18 8.58 1.55
N LEU A 207 -19.94 9.05 1.38
CA LEU A 207 -19.38 10.13 2.19
C LEU A 207 -19.94 11.48 1.77
N SER A 208 -20.07 11.72 0.47
CA SER A 208 -20.64 12.95 -0.10
C SER A 208 -22.10 13.15 0.30
N SER A 209 -22.89 12.09 0.43
CA SER A 209 -24.31 12.18 0.83
C SER A 209 -24.53 12.53 2.30
N LYS A 210 -23.50 12.43 3.16
CA LYS A 210 -23.60 12.80 4.57
C LYS A 210 -23.26 14.28 4.76
N ASP A 211 -24.18 15.02 5.37
CA ASP A 211 -24.01 16.46 5.65
C ASP A 211 -23.19 16.74 6.93
N SER A 212 -22.30 15.83 7.32
CA SER A 212 -21.55 15.96 8.57
C SER A 212 -20.53 17.11 8.49
N THR A 213 -20.79 18.17 9.24
CA THR A 213 -19.89 19.31 9.43
C THR A 213 -18.69 18.99 10.32
N ALA A 214 -18.65 17.82 10.97
CA ALA A 214 -17.66 17.48 11.99
C ALA A 214 -16.27 17.14 11.42
N ASN A 215 -16.15 16.77 10.14
CA ASN A 215 -14.96 16.10 9.60
C ASN A 215 -14.06 16.97 8.70
N LYS A 216 -14.20 18.31 8.74
CA LYS A 216 -13.55 19.24 7.81
C LYS A 216 -12.01 19.31 7.91
N ASN A 217 -11.40 18.66 8.91
CA ASN A 217 -9.95 18.63 9.14
C ASN A 217 -9.27 17.34 8.64
N LEU A 218 -9.96 16.51 7.85
CA LEU A 218 -9.40 15.32 7.21
C LEU A 218 -9.01 15.61 5.76
N LEU A 219 -7.90 15.03 5.30
CA LEU A 219 -7.52 15.02 3.90
C LEU A 219 -7.99 13.71 3.27
N LEU A 220 -8.69 13.82 2.14
CA LEU A 220 -9.17 12.69 1.35
C LEU A 220 -8.32 12.55 0.09
N ILE A 221 -7.87 11.34 -0.20
CA ILE A 221 -7.08 11.00 -1.38
C ILE A 221 -7.89 10.01 -2.21
N LEU A 222 -8.35 10.44 -3.37
CA LEU A 222 -9.24 9.66 -4.23
C LEU A 222 -8.40 8.98 -5.31
N THR A 223 -8.33 7.65 -5.30
CA THR A 223 -7.45 6.85 -6.17
C THR A 223 -8.18 6.05 -7.23
N SER A 224 -9.51 5.89 -7.09
CA SER A 224 -10.32 5.13 -8.04
C SER A 224 -10.40 5.83 -9.41
N PRO A 225 -10.25 5.10 -10.52
CA PRO A 225 -10.41 5.66 -11.86
C PRO A 225 -11.86 6.05 -12.17
N ASP A 226 -12.84 5.51 -11.44
CA ASP A 226 -14.27 5.75 -11.67
C ASP A 226 -14.77 7.06 -11.03
N ILE A 227 -13.90 7.71 -10.23
CA ILE A 227 -14.15 9.00 -9.62
C ILE A 227 -13.85 10.11 -10.62
N ASP A 228 -14.84 10.94 -10.87
CA ASP A 228 -14.77 12.07 -11.79
C ASP A 228 -14.49 13.40 -11.06
N GLU A 229 -14.23 14.44 -11.85
CA GLU A 229 -13.97 15.78 -11.33
C GLU A 229 -15.19 16.36 -10.59
N SER A 230 -16.41 15.99 -11.01
CA SER A 230 -17.65 16.51 -10.42
C SER A 230 -17.82 16.06 -8.96
N LEU A 231 -17.52 14.79 -8.65
CA LEU A 231 -17.55 14.26 -7.30
C LEU A 231 -16.44 14.88 -6.43
N CYS A 232 -15.23 15.05 -6.99
CA CYS A 232 -14.13 15.74 -6.31
C CYS A 232 -14.51 17.19 -5.95
N GLN A 233 -15.14 17.91 -6.88
CA GLN A 233 -15.58 19.28 -6.67
C GLN A 233 -16.72 19.36 -5.65
N THR A 234 -17.64 18.40 -5.65
CA THR A 234 -18.75 18.32 -4.67
C THR A 234 -18.21 18.20 -3.25
N LEU A 235 -17.26 17.30 -3.01
CA LEU A 235 -16.59 17.14 -1.71
C LEU A 235 -15.84 18.41 -1.31
N THR A 236 -15.12 19.02 -2.26
CA THR A 236 -14.39 20.28 -2.02
C THR A 236 -15.35 21.41 -1.62
N ASN A 237 -16.49 21.55 -2.30
CA ASN A 237 -17.52 22.54 -1.99
C ASN A 237 -18.14 22.35 -0.61
N LYS A 238 -18.28 21.08 -0.16
CA LYS A 238 -18.70 20.72 1.20
C LYS A 238 -17.64 21.03 2.27
N GLY A 239 -16.44 21.44 1.87
CA GLY A 239 -15.36 21.89 2.73
C GLY A 239 -14.29 20.84 3.04
N TRP A 240 -14.28 19.71 2.33
CA TRP A 240 -13.22 18.71 2.45
C TRP A 240 -11.97 19.14 1.71
N LYS A 241 -10.79 18.82 2.25
CA LYS A 241 -9.53 18.89 1.48
C LYS A 241 -9.39 17.60 0.68
N VAL A 242 -9.40 17.72 -0.64
CA VAL A 242 -9.42 16.57 -1.56
C VAL A 242 -8.19 16.60 -2.46
N VAL A 243 -7.44 15.50 -2.48
CA VAL A 243 -6.46 15.17 -3.50
C VAL A 243 -7.09 14.17 -4.46
N TRP A 244 -7.08 14.50 -5.75
CA TRP A 244 -7.50 13.59 -6.81
C TRP A 244 -6.25 12.96 -7.42
N ALA A 245 -5.96 11.72 -7.03
CA ALA A 245 -4.80 10.96 -7.48
C ALA A 245 -5.13 10.24 -8.79
N VAL A 246 -4.50 10.66 -9.88
CA VAL A 246 -4.81 10.19 -11.24
C VAL A 246 -3.64 9.39 -11.79
N ASP A 247 -3.95 8.25 -12.42
CA ASP A 247 -3.01 7.50 -13.23
C ASP A 247 -2.80 8.23 -14.55
N GLN A 248 -1.54 8.53 -14.90
CA GLN A 248 -1.18 9.23 -16.14
C GLN A 248 -1.73 8.57 -17.40
N ARG A 249 -1.97 7.24 -17.40
CA ARG A 249 -2.54 6.51 -18.54
C ARG A 249 -4.02 6.85 -18.79
N ASN A 250 -4.71 7.32 -17.74
CA ASN A 250 -6.12 7.69 -17.80
C ASN A 250 -6.30 9.22 -17.92
N SER A 251 -5.21 10.00 -17.98
CA SER A 251 -5.27 11.45 -18.10
C SER A 251 -5.33 11.88 -19.56
N VAL A 252 -6.32 12.72 -19.89
CA VAL A 252 -6.53 13.25 -21.25
C VAL A 252 -5.87 14.62 -21.45
N ASN A 253 -5.58 15.35 -20.37
CA ASN A 253 -5.05 16.72 -20.43
C ASN A 253 -3.70 16.83 -19.69
N ASP A 254 -2.75 17.54 -20.30
CA ASP A 254 -1.47 17.87 -19.65
C ASP A 254 -1.69 18.96 -18.60
N THR A 255 -1.72 18.57 -17.33
CA THR A 255 -1.88 19.50 -16.21
C THR A 255 -0.53 19.75 -15.53
N ASN A 256 -0.30 20.98 -15.05
CA ASN A 256 0.92 21.37 -14.33
C ASN A 256 1.23 20.52 -13.08
N HIS A 257 0.31 19.64 -12.66
CA HIS A 257 0.43 18.77 -11.49
C HIS A 257 0.76 17.31 -11.85
N ARG A 258 1.23 17.05 -13.07
CA ARG A 258 1.80 15.76 -13.46
C ARG A 258 3.20 15.61 -12.88
N LEU A 259 3.41 14.66 -11.97
CA LEU A 259 4.71 14.32 -11.39
C LEU A 259 5.67 13.88 -12.50
N ILE A 260 6.85 14.50 -12.51
CA ILE A 260 7.93 14.03 -13.37
C ILE A 260 8.49 12.70 -12.86
N LEU A 261 9.00 11.92 -13.80
CA LEU A 261 9.90 10.82 -13.47
C LEU A 261 11.22 11.41 -12.93
N PRO A 262 11.65 11.04 -11.71
CA PRO A 262 12.88 11.56 -11.11
C PRO A 262 14.09 11.34 -12.02
N TRP A 263 15.11 12.20 -11.91
CA TRP A 263 16.35 11.92 -12.62
C TRP A 263 17.08 10.76 -11.97
N ARG A 264 17.89 10.06 -12.77
CA ARG A 264 18.73 8.97 -12.26
C ARG A 264 19.61 9.43 -11.09
N LYS A 265 20.18 10.63 -11.20
CA LYS A 265 21.03 11.22 -10.15
C LYS A 265 20.27 11.40 -8.84
N ASP A 266 19.05 11.94 -8.91
CA ASP A 266 18.19 12.15 -7.73
C ASP A 266 17.78 10.83 -7.07
N LEU A 267 17.45 9.81 -7.87
CA LEU A 267 17.17 8.46 -7.34
C LEU A 267 18.40 7.83 -6.71
N GLU A 268 19.57 7.98 -7.32
CA GLU A 268 20.82 7.46 -6.80
C GLU A 268 21.20 8.13 -5.48
N GLU A 269 21.11 9.46 -5.42
CA GLU A 269 21.33 10.23 -4.19
C GLU A 269 20.32 9.85 -3.12
N GLY A 270 19.03 9.78 -3.47
CA GLY A 270 17.97 9.34 -2.58
C GLY A 270 18.22 7.92 -2.04
N LEU A 271 18.71 6.99 -2.86
CA LEU A 271 19.08 5.63 -2.41
C LEU A 271 20.28 5.66 -1.46
N LYS A 272 21.27 6.52 -1.70
CA LYS A 272 22.44 6.69 -0.82
C LYS A 272 22.07 7.26 0.53
N THR A 273 21.10 8.17 0.58
CA THR A 273 20.58 8.73 1.84
C THR A 273 19.63 7.76 2.54
N ALA A 274 18.83 7.01 1.79
CA ALA A 274 17.80 6.12 2.29
C ALA A 274 18.35 4.86 2.98
N PHE A 275 19.52 4.38 2.55
CA PHE A 275 20.10 3.14 3.04
C PHE A 275 21.46 3.40 3.70
N PRO A 276 21.80 2.71 4.80
CA PRO A 276 23.10 2.83 5.43
C PRO A 276 24.16 2.13 4.57
N LEU A 277 24.74 2.85 3.60
CA LEU A 277 25.80 2.35 2.72
C LEU A 277 27.16 2.50 3.39
N GLN A 278 27.91 1.40 3.52
CA GLN A 278 29.21 1.41 4.20
C GLN A 278 30.36 1.01 3.27
N THR A 279 30.09 0.19 2.26
CA THR A 279 31.11 -0.37 1.37
C THR A 279 31.02 0.22 -0.05
N ALA A 280 32.11 0.19 -0.80
CA ALA A 280 32.10 0.59 -2.22
C ALA A 280 31.09 -0.23 -3.06
N ALA A 281 30.82 -1.48 -2.65
CA ALA A 281 29.80 -2.32 -3.27
C ALA A 281 28.37 -1.77 -3.05
N ASP A 282 28.08 -1.20 -1.87
CA ASP A 282 26.78 -0.62 -1.54
C ASP A 282 26.51 0.64 -2.38
N TYR A 283 27.52 1.51 -2.52
CA TYR A 283 27.42 2.68 -3.39
C TYR A 283 27.23 2.29 -4.85
N ARG A 284 27.96 1.28 -5.34
CA ARG A 284 27.80 0.75 -6.69
C ARG A 284 26.41 0.12 -6.89
N TRP A 285 25.88 -0.56 -5.90
CA TRP A 285 24.52 -1.11 -5.91
C TRP A 285 23.48 0.00 -6.08
N ALA A 286 23.60 1.11 -5.34
CA ALA A 286 22.68 2.24 -5.46
C ALA A 286 22.68 2.83 -6.89
N SER A 287 23.87 3.06 -7.46
CA SER A 287 24.00 3.57 -8.83
C SER A 287 23.43 2.62 -9.89
N ILE A 288 23.66 1.31 -9.75
CA ILE A 288 23.12 0.29 -10.68
C ILE A 288 21.60 0.18 -10.54
N THR A 289 21.09 0.20 -9.31
CA THR A 289 19.65 0.06 -9.03
C THR A 289 18.88 1.28 -9.55
N ALA A 290 19.39 2.49 -9.32
CA ALA A 290 18.85 3.72 -9.91
C ALA A 290 18.83 3.68 -11.45
N ALA A 291 19.90 3.14 -12.06
CA ALA A 291 19.95 2.95 -13.51
C ALA A 291 18.89 1.96 -14.01
N LYS A 292 18.80 0.79 -13.37
CA LYS A 292 17.85 -0.28 -13.73
C LYS A 292 16.39 0.12 -13.51
N ALA A 293 16.12 1.01 -12.56
CA ALA A 293 14.78 1.55 -12.32
C ALA A 293 14.25 2.38 -13.50
N GLY A 294 15.12 2.87 -14.39
CA GLY A 294 14.69 3.58 -15.59
C GLY A 294 13.84 4.81 -15.27
N ARG A 295 14.12 5.49 -14.15
CA ARG A 295 13.38 6.65 -13.62
C ARG A 295 11.96 6.35 -13.10
N SER A 296 11.51 5.09 -13.12
CA SER A 296 10.22 4.69 -12.53
C SER A 296 10.40 4.26 -11.07
N ILE A 297 9.66 4.89 -10.16
CA ILE A 297 9.60 4.51 -8.75
C ILE A 297 8.95 3.14 -8.58
N ASN A 298 7.92 2.82 -9.36
CA ASN A 298 7.24 1.53 -9.30
C ASN A 298 8.16 0.38 -9.76
N ARG A 299 8.98 0.63 -10.78
CA ARG A 299 10.04 -0.29 -11.20
C ARG A 299 11.15 -0.39 -10.14
N LEU A 300 11.53 0.71 -9.51
CA LEU A 300 12.49 0.70 -8.39
C LEU A 300 11.99 -0.18 -7.24
N LEU A 301 10.76 0.02 -6.78
CA LEU A 301 10.11 -0.82 -5.75
C LEU A 301 10.15 -2.30 -6.15
N SER A 302 9.80 -2.60 -7.40
CA SER A 302 9.83 -3.97 -7.92
C SER A 302 11.25 -4.58 -7.91
N LEU A 303 12.28 -3.79 -8.22
CA LEU A 303 13.67 -4.24 -8.19
C LEU A 303 14.17 -4.49 -6.75
N LEU A 304 13.76 -3.64 -5.81
CA LEU A 304 14.09 -3.81 -4.40
C LEU A 304 13.44 -5.07 -3.83
N LEU A 305 12.18 -5.36 -4.21
CA LEU A 305 11.47 -6.59 -3.88
C LEU A 305 12.12 -7.85 -4.49
N LYS A 306 12.47 -7.81 -5.79
CA LYS A 306 13.10 -8.94 -6.51
C LYS A 306 14.52 -9.26 -6.08
N SER A 307 15.22 -8.33 -5.41
CA SER A 307 16.59 -8.55 -4.95
C SER A 307 16.75 -9.70 -3.92
N GLN A 308 15.64 -10.26 -3.44
CA GLN A 308 15.56 -11.34 -2.45
C GLN A 308 15.25 -12.74 -3.04
N THR A 309 14.81 -12.88 -4.30
CA THR A 309 14.49 -14.17 -4.95
C THR A 309 15.55 -14.64 -5.96
N LYS A 310 16.76 -14.08 -5.87
CA LYS A 310 17.76 -14.14 -6.95
C LYS A 310 18.22 -15.53 -7.39
N LYS A 311 18.23 -16.54 -6.52
CA LYS A 311 18.83 -17.83 -6.89
C LYS A 311 17.93 -18.69 -7.78
N GLN A 312 16.61 -18.51 -7.73
CA GLN A 312 15.67 -19.36 -8.47
C GLN A 312 15.15 -18.71 -9.75
N GLU A 313 15.21 -17.39 -9.89
CA GLU A 313 14.75 -16.66 -11.08
C GLU A 313 15.82 -16.52 -12.18
N GLU A 314 17.11 -16.42 -11.84
CA GLU A 314 18.19 -16.28 -12.84
C GLU A 314 18.39 -17.57 -13.66
N GLU A 315 18.30 -18.75 -13.03
CA GLU A 315 18.30 -20.05 -13.73
C GLU A 315 17.06 -20.21 -14.62
N LYS A 316 15.89 -19.75 -14.14
CA LYS A 316 14.62 -19.81 -14.89
C LYS A 316 14.58 -18.84 -16.07
N LEU A 317 15.06 -17.61 -15.91
CA LEU A 317 15.13 -16.64 -17.02
C LEU A 317 16.08 -17.11 -18.11
N THR A 318 17.22 -17.69 -17.73
CA THR A 318 18.16 -18.29 -18.69
C THR A 318 17.51 -19.44 -19.48
N ALA A 319 16.63 -20.22 -18.82
CA ALA A 319 15.87 -21.28 -19.48
C ALA A 319 14.73 -20.79 -20.40
N LEU A 320 14.13 -19.63 -20.10
CA LEU A 320 12.98 -19.10 -20.84
C LEU A 320 13.38 -18.13 -21.97
N LEU A 321 14.52 -17.45 -21.84
CA LEU A 321 15.01 -16.43 -22.77
C LEU A 321 15.09 -16.91 -24.22
N PRO A 322 15.68 -18.09 -24.51
CA PRO A 322 15.77 -18.59 -25.89
C PRO A 322 14.40 -18.84 -26.53
N ALA A 323 13.44 -19.37 -25.77
CA ALA A 323 12.08 -19.62 -26.25
C ALA A 323 11.29 -18.33 -26.50
N ILE A 324 11.49 -17.30 -25.66
CA ILE A 324 10.89 -15.97 -25.86
C ILE A 324 11.48 -15.28 -27.10
N LEU A 325 12.80 -15.40 -27.31
CA LEU A 325 13.49 -14.83 -28.48
C LEU A 325 13.13 -15.56 -29.77
N ALA A 326 12.88 -16.88 -29.72
CA ALA A 326 12.41 -17.65 -30.85
C ALA A 326 11.00 -17.22 -31.30
N GLY A 327 10.19 -16.64 -30.41
CA GLY A 327 8.84 -16.12 -30.71
C GLY A 327 7.76 -17.20 -30.95
N GLY A 328 8.17 -18.41 -31.31
CA GLY A 328 7.36 -19.63 -31.41
C GLY A 328 8.23 -20.82 -31.81
N TRP A 329 7.75 -22.04 -31.56
CA TRP A 329 8.45 -23.28 -31.94
C TRP A 329 7.47 -24.40 -32.22
N VAL A 330 7.86 -25.35 -33.07
CA VAL A 330 7.03 -26.53 -33.35
C VAL A 330 7.25 -27.57 -32.26
N ALA A 331 6.19 -27.88 -31.52
CA ALA A 331 6.27 -28.85 -30.42
C ALA A 331 5.62 -30.20 -30.74
N SER A 332 4.95 -30.36 -31.88
CA SER A 332 4.39 -31.63 -32.36
C SER A 332 4.10 -31.54 -33.85
N HIS A 333 4.17 -32.68 -34.56
CA HIS A 333 3.59 -32.75 -35.92
C HIS A 333 2.06 -32.73 -35.85
N GLU A 334 1.41 -32.47 -36.99
CA GLU A 334 -0.06 -32.38 -37.16
C GLU A 334 -0.87 -33.58 -36.61
N ASN A 335 -0.21 -34.69 -36.27
CA ASN A 335 -0.84 -35.94 -35.84
C ASN A 335 -0.73 -36.21 -34.32
N GLY A 336 -0.31 -35.24 -33.51
CA GLY A 336 -0.35 -35.32 -32.04
C GLY A 336 0.70 -36.22 -31.38
N TRP A 337 1.58 -36.87 -32.14
CA TRP A 337 2.74 -37.57 -31.61
C TRP A 337 3.95 -36.64 -31.56
N ALA A 338 4.68 -36.66 -30.43
CA ALA A 338 5.89 -35.86 -30.25
C ALA A 338 6.95 -36.30 -31.26
N ASN A 339 7.36 -35.42 -32.17
CA ASN A 339 8.56 -35.64 -32.98
C ASN A 339 9.78 -35.51 -32.05
N PRO A 340 10.61 -36.54 -31.86
CA PRO A 340 11.83 -36.44 -31.05
C PRO A 340 12.86 -35.48 -31.68
N ASP A 341 12.76 -35.21 -32.98
CA ASP A 341 13.82 -34.61 -33.81
C ASP A 341 13.49 -33.22 -34.37
N SER A 342 12.59 -32.45 -33.75
CA SER A 342 12.39 -31.07 -34.20
C SER A 342 13.63 -30.24 -33.85
N GLU A 343 14.38 -29.78 -34.87
CA GLU A 343 15.60 -28.97 -34.76
C GLU A 343 15.41 -27.78 -33.79
N ASP A 344 14.23 -27.15 -33.80
CA ASP A 344 13.84 -26.07 -32.88
C ASP A 344 14.06 -26.42 -31.40
N ARG A 345 13.74 -27.66 -30.99
CA ARG A 345 13.89 -28.10 -29.60
C ARG A 345 15.35 -28.24 -29.22
N GLU A 346 16.16 -28.76 -30.12
CA GLU A 346 17.60 -28.94 -29.87
C GLU A 346 18.28 -27.57 -29.73
N VAL A 347 17.96 -26.65 -30.63
CA VAL A 347 18.47 -25.27 -30.59
C VAL A 347 18.03 -24.56 -29.30
N ILE A 348 16.75 -24.66 -28.92
CA ILE A 348 16.27 -24.06 -27.67
C ILE A 348 16.94 -24.71 -26.46
N VAL A 349 17.11 -26.03 -26.41
CA VAL A 349 17.79 -26.73 -25.30
C VAL A 349 19.24 -26.29 -25.15
N GLN A 350 19.97 -26.22 -26.27
CA GLN A 350 21.38 -25.79 -26.29
C GLN A 350 21.53 -24.34 -25.81
N LEU A 351 20.67 -23.43 -26.28
CA LEU A 351 20.70 -22.01 -25.90
C LEU A 351 20.22 -21.77 -24.46
N SER A 352 19.41 -22.68 -23.92
CA SER A 352 18.84 -22.59 -22.56
C SER A 352 19.75 -23.19 -21.48
N ASN A 353 20.95 -23.66 -21.85
CA ASN A 353 21.86 -24.41 -20.96
C ASN A 353 21.18 -25.60 -20.23
N SER A 354 20.08 -26.11 -20.77
CA SER A 354 19.32 -27.21 -20.20
C SER A 354 19.78 -28.53 -20.80
N ARG A 355 19.70 -29.63 -20.05
CA ARG A 355 20.21 -30.93 -20.55
C ARG A 355 19.20 -31.70 -21.39
N LYS A 356 17.89 -31.48 -21.18
CA LYS A 356 16.81 -32.20 -21.87
C LYS A 356 15.59 -31.31 -22.09
N TRP A 357 14.92 -31.48 -23.24
CA TRP A 357 13.68 -30.76 -23.57
C TRP A 357 12.57 -30.96 -22.53
N ILE A 358 12.46 -32.15 -21.94
CA ILE A 358 11.41 -32.48 -20.97
C ILE A 358 11.48 -31.62 -19.69
N GLU A 359 12.66 -31.11 -19.35
CA GLU A 359 12.86 -30.22 -18.20
C GLU A 359 12.35 -28.82 -18.53
N LEU A 360 12.65 -28.32 -19.74
CA LEU A 360 12.13 -27.05 -20.26
C LEU A 360 10.63 -27.08 -20.46
N ASP A 361 10.07 -28.16 -21.00
CA ASP A 361 8.63 -28.31 -21.25
C ASP A 361 7.83 -28.26 -19.93
N ARG A 362 8.36 -28.84 -18.85
CA ARG A 362 7.76 -28.69 -17.51
C ARG A 362 7.77 -27.25 -17.01
N ILE A 363 8.85 -26.51 -17.26
CA ILE A 363 8.97 -25.09 -16.89
C ILE A 363 7.97 -24.27 -17.70
N PHE A 364 7.90 -24.48 -19.03
CA PHE A 364 6.94 -23.78 -19.89
C PHE A 364 5.49 -24.04 -19.48
N ASN A 365 5.11 -25.29 -19.23
CA ASN A 365 3.74 -25.67 -18.86
C ASN A 365 3.34 -25.13 -17.47
N LYS A 366 4.28 -25.11 -16.53
CA LYS A 366 4.05 -24.54 -15.19
C LYS A 366 3.80 -23.02 -15.25
N GLU A 367 4.59 -22.29 -16.04
CA GLU A 367 4.43 -20.83 -16.18
C GLU A 367 3.17 -20.46 -16.98
N ALA A 368 2.81 -21.25 -17.99
CA ALA A 368 1.56 -21.08 -18.73
C ALA A 368 0.31 -21.23 -17.84
N THR A 369 0.37 -22.11 -16.84
CA THR A 369 -0.73 -22.37 -15.89
C THR A 369 -0.75 -21.42 -14.70
N GLU A 370 0.41 -21.04 -14.14
CA GLU A 370 0.49 -20.14 -12.97
C GLU A 370 0.20 -18.67 -13.31
N HIS A 371 0.48 -18.20 -14.53
CA HIS A 371 0.41 -16.77 -14.86
C HIS A 371 -0.69 -16.34 -15.83
N ARG A 372 -1.61 -17.23 -16.27
CA ARG A 372 -2.65 -16.92 -17.28
C ARG A 372 -2.08 -16.02 -18.39
N LEU A 373 -0.95 -16.45 -18.94
CA LEU A 373 -0.27 -15.73 -20.02
C LEU A 373 -1.06 -15.94 -21.31
N ASP A 374 -2.17 -15.21 -21.45
CA ASP A 374 -2.93 -15.13 -22.68
C ASP A 374 -2.02 -14.54 -23.79
N GLY A 375 -1.35 -15.43 -24.53
CA GLY A 375 -0.81 -15.14 -25.86
C GLY A 375 0.68 -14.77 -26.01
N LYS A 376 1.56 -14.99 -25.03
CA LYS A 376 3.00 -14.64 -25.19
C LYS A 376 3.98 -15.80 -25.42
N LEU A 377 3.57 -17.04 -25.22
CA LEU A 377 4.34 -18.22 -25.64
C LEU A 377 3.43 -19.04 -26.55
N ILE A 378 3.72 -19.03 -27.85
CA ILE A 378 2.91 -19.73 -28.84
C ILE A 378 3.61 -21.04 -29.19
N LYS A 379 3.10 -22.13 -28.62
CA LYS A 379 3.44 -23.50 -29.03
C LYS A 379 2.75 -23.76 -30.37
N ILE A 380 3.51 -23.78 -31.46
CA ILE A 380 2.95 -24.02 -32.79
C ILE A 380 2.70 -25.53 -32.91
N GLY A 381 1.43 -25.92 -33.01
CA GLY A 381 0.99 -27.32 -33.12
C GLY A 381 -0.25 -27.71 -32.30
N GLU A 382 -0.71 -26.88 -31.36
CA GLU A 382 -1.92 -27.17 -30.55
C GLU A 382 -3.17 -26.36 -30.94
N ARG A 383 -3.04 -25.39 -31.87
CA ARG A 383 -4.20 -24.76 -32.50
C ARG A 383 -4.43 -25.35 -33.88
N GLN A 384 -5.45 -26.19 -34.01
CA GLN A 384 -6.07 -26.47 -35.31
C GLN A 384 -6.58 -25.15 -35.89
N GLY A 385 -5.81 -24.57 -36.82
CA GLY A 385 -6.15 -23.34 -37.50
C GLY A 385 -4.90 -22.66 -38.06
N LYS A 386 -4.64 -22.86 -39.36
CA LYS A 386 -3.58 -22.20 -40.12
C LYS A 386 -3.52 -20.71 -39.82
N ILE A 387 -2.40 -20.23 -39.27
CA ILE A 387 -1.97 -18.84 -39.44
C ILE A 387 -0.47 -18.87 -39.74
N SER A 388 -0.12 -18.59 -40.99
CA SER A 388 1.24 -18.37 -41.46
C SER A 388 1.59 -16.88 -41.30
N PHE A 389 2.75 -16.58 -40.70
CA PHE A 389 3.36 -15.26 -40.77
C PHE A 389 4.72 -15.38 -41.48
N HIS A 390 4.85 -14.70 -42.62
CA HIS A 390 6.13 -14.45 -43.28
C HIS A 390 6.69 -13.11 -42.80
N LEU A 391 7.89 -13.12 -42.20
CA LEU A 391 8.66 -11.90 -41.96
C LEU A 391 9.59 -11.67 -43.16
N ARG A 392 9.31 -10.62 -43.96
CA ARG A 392 10.23 -10.09 -44.96
C ARG A 392 11.37 -9.32 -44.26
N ALA A 393 12.62 -9.70 -44.53
CA ALA A 393 13.79 -8.88 -44.22
C ALA A 393 13.96 -7.77 -45.30
N PRO A 394 14.55 -6.59 -44.97
CA PRO A 394 14.79 -5.53 -45.95
C PRO A 394 15.92 -5.91 -46.91
N GLN A 395 15.69 -5.73 -48.21
CA GLN A 395 16.69 -5.90 -49.26
C GLN A 395 17.73 -4.77 -49.22
N ALA A 396 19.01 -5.15 -49.21
CA ALA A 396 20.09 -4.37 -49.84
C ALA A 396 21.13 -5.35 -50.41
N GLU A 397 21.18 -5.36 -51.74
CA GLU A 397 22.30 -5.70 -52.65
C GLU A 397 23.05 -7.03 -52.46
N LEU A 398 22.74 -7.98 -53.34
CA LEU A 398 23.77 -8.64 -54.16
C LEU A 398 23.13 -9.13 -55.48
N THR A 399 23.66 -8.56 -56.54
CA THR A 399 23.39 -8.75 -57.97
C THR A 399 23.50 -10.20 -58.43
N THR A 400 22.53 -10.61 -59.27
CA THR A 400 22.63 -11.55 -60.40
C THR A 400 23.53 -12.78 -60.28
N LEU A 401 22.92 -13.97 -60.37
CA LEU A 401 23.27 -14.99 -61.36
C LEU A 401 22.11 -16.00 -61.51
N THR A 402 21.28 -15.76 -62.51
CA THR A 402 20.48 -16.82 -63.18
C THR A 402 21.41 -17.63 -64.06
N GLY A 403 21.43 -18.94 -63.90
CA GLY A 403 22.20 -19.81 -64.80
C GLY A 403 22.12 -21.29 -64.43
N ILE A 404 21.17 -21.98 -65.07
CA ILE A 404 21.34 -23.29 -65.74
C ILE A 404 21.94 -24.42 -64.90
N PHE A 405 21.16 -25.46 -64.61
CA PHE A 405 21.46 -26.82 -65.10
C PHE A 405 20.19 -27.68 -65.07
N THR A 406 19.84 -28.13 -66.28
CA THR A 406 18.87 -29.16 -66.65
C THR A 406 19.31 -30.54 -66.17
N GLU A 407 18.34 -31.45 -66.02
CA GLU A 407 18.52 -32.90 -65.85
C GLU A 407 19.54 -33.51 -66.83
N ALA A 408 20.31 -34.49 -66.37
CA ALA A 408 20.66 -35.69 -67.14
C ALA A 408 21.28 -36.76 -66.23
N ASP A 409 20.84 -38.00 -66.45
CA ASP A 409 21.23 -39.27 -65.84
C ASP A 409 22.74 -39.58 -65.84
N GLY A 410 23.13 -40.45 -64.89
CA GLY A 410 24.43 -41.13 -64.81
C GLY A 410 24.57 -41.94 -63.54
#